data_AF-A0A853LZY6-F1
#
_entry.id   AF-A0A853LZY6-F1
#
_cell.length_a   1.000
_cell.length_b   1.000
_cell.length_c   1.000
_cell.angle_alpha   90.00
_cell.angle_beta   90.00
_cell.angle_gamma   90.00
#
_symmetry.space_group_name_H-M   'P 1'
#
loop_
_entity.id
_entity.type
_entity.pdbx_description
1 polymer ?
#
loop_
_entity_poly.entity_id
_entity_poly.type
_entity_poly.pdbx_seq_one_letter_code
_entity_poly.pdbx_strand_id
1 'polypeptide(L)'
;MEVASWGTPYSPARAFALPLSALALAVLAVMGFLSGPGERRSKPKWNLFARLAVQPRRAKIHTSLLSLAVVCSIAALVTAVCLFPQTATPAQQPAPPPPRVVAPIDLPFASAAGPGAGIYVDYADGSGGMGCTAGFLVHTSSGRAGILTAGHCNRPGERSKVTMNLGGVLPYATLGTFSETVSEGVHDEQHDIGLITLDGDNVPQSSAIASSLPVSGVASNLGLGQQLCKFGMGSGADACGQIVQITGSKVVFLASGQCGDSGGPVYLYEKDGTVSAVGILIRGGDPYTPKAGCAARAKFSVAELVRPWLDKWHLTAVTAPASPR
;
A
#
# COMPACT_ATOMS: atom_id res chain seq x y z
N MET A 1 -23.55 -22.75 -19.86
CA MET A 1 -24.66 -22.48 -18.93
C MET A 1 -24.28 -21.24 -18.13
N GLU A 2 -25.05 -20.18 -18.32
CA GLU A 2 -25.00 -18.88 -17.66
C GLU A 2 -25.04 -19.00 -16.12
N VAL A 3 -24.41 -18.06 -15.39
CA VAL A 3 -25.12 -16.91 -14.80
C VAL A 3 -24.11 -15.76 -14.65
N ALA A 4 -24.28 -14.71 -15.46
CA ALA A 4 -23.62 -13.42 -15.28
C ALA A 4 -24.47 -12.55 -14.34
N SER A 5 -23.95 -12.22 -13.17
CA SER A 5 -24.59 -11.28 -12.25
C SER A 5 -24.22 -9.85 -12.63
N TRP A 6 -25.18 -9.12 -13.18
CA TRP A 6 -25.10 -7.66 -13.36
C TRP A 6 -25.33 -6.96 -12.02
N GLY A 7 -24.26 -6.50 -11.38
CA GLY A 7 -24.34 -5.51 -10.30
C GLY A 7 -24.32 -4.11 -10.89
N THR A 8 -25.48 -3.46 -10.98
CA THR A 8 -25.53 -2.00 -11.18
C THR A 8 -25.24 -1.30 -9.84
N PRO A 9 -24.41 -0.26 -9.80
CA PRO A 9 -24.14 0.44 -8.55
C PRO A 9 -25.38 1.25 -8.13
N TYR A 10 -25.72 1.13 -6.85
CA TYR A 10 -26.72 1.94 -6.16
C TYR A 10 -26.33 3.42 -6.29
N SER A 11 -27.19 4.23 -6.92
CA SER A 11 -26.98 5.68 -7.04
C SER A 11 -27.94 6.41 -6.10
N PRO A 12 -27.45 7.21 -5.13
CA PRO A 12 -28.28 7.95 -4.18
C PRO A 12 -29.18 9.01 -4.84
N ALA A 13 -28.96 9.32 -6.12
CA ALA A 13 -29.77 10.28 -6.87
C ALA A 13 -31.22 9.79 -7.15
N ARG A 14 -31.49 8.47 -7.12
CA ARG A 14 -32.85 7.94 -7.37
C ARG A 14 -33.78 8.05 -6.15
N ALA A 15 -33.26 8.22 -4.94
CA ALA A 15 -34.07 8.34 -3.73
C ALA A 15 -34.70 9.74 -3.57
N PHE A 16 -34.12 10.78 -4.18
CA PHE A 16 -34.60 12.16 -4.06
C PHE A 16 -35.44 12.66 -5.25
N ALA A 17 -35.41 11.96 -6.40
CA ALA A 17 -36.12 12.39 -7.61
C ALA A 17 -37.65 12.12 -7.56
N LEU A 18 -38.08 11.08 -6.83
CA LEU A 18 -39.48 10.70 -6.70
C LEU A 18 -40.32 11.64 -5.80
N PRO A 19 -39.83 12.16 -4.64
CA PRO A 19 -40.64 13.07 -3.82
C PRO A 19 -40.75 14.50 -4.39
N LEU A 20 -39.76 14.98 -5.15
CA LEU A 20 -39.76 16.35 -5.71
C LEU A 20 -40.75 16.52 -6.88
N SER A 21 -40.92 15.49 -7.70
CA SER A 21 -41.85 15.51 -8.85
C SER A 21 -43.32 15.47 -8.41
N ALA A 22 -43.63 14.77 -7.31
CA ALA A 22 -44.96 14.77 -6.70
C ALA A 22 -45.32 16.15 -6.10
N LEU A 23 -44.37 16.85 -5.49
CA LEU A 23 -44.57 18.19 -4.93
C LEU A 23 -44.83 19.24 -6.03
N ALA A 24 -44.10 19.16 -7.14
CA ALA A 24 -44.25 20.08 -8.27
C ALA A 24 -45.63 19.98 -8.95
N LEU A 25 -46.17 18.75 -9.08
CA LEU A 25 -47.51 18.52 -9.63
C LEU A 25 -48.62 19.04 -8.70
N ALA A 26 -48.43 18.96 -7.38
CA ALA A 26 -49.37 19.51 -6.40
C ALA A 26 -49.43 21.05 -6.45
N VAL A 27 -48.29 21.73 -6.64
CA VAL A 27 -48.24 23.20 -6.72
C VAL A 27 -48.88 23.72 -8.02
N LEU A 28 -48.68 23.04 -9.15
CA LEU A 28 -49.31 23.41 -10.43
C LEU A 28 -50.84 23.26 -10.40
N ALA A 29 -51.36 22.25 -9.70
CA ALA A 29 -52.80 22.08 -9.51
C ALA A 29 -53.44 23.21 -8.68
N VAL A 30 -52.69 23.81 -7.74
CA VAL A 30 -53.17 24.91 -6.89
C VAL A 30 -53.08 26.26 -7.62
N MET A 31 -52.05 26.47 -8.46
CA MET A 31 -51.86 27.71 -9.20
C MET A 31 -52.87 27.90 -10.36
N GLY A 32 -53.42 26.82 -10.91
CA GLY A 32 -54.48 26.89 -11.93
C GLY A 32 -55.82 27.47 -11.45
N PHE A 33 -55.99 27.68 -10.14
CA PHE A 33 -57.21 28.21 -9.52
C PHE A 33 -57.13 29.68 -9.09
N LEU A 34 -55.98 30.34 -9.24
CA LEU A 34 -55.84 31.77 -8.95
C LEU A 34 -56.20 32.60 -10.19
N SER A 35 -57.47 33.03 -10.27
CA SER A 35 -57.91 34.03 -11.24
C SER A 35 -57.32 35.41 -10.88
N GLY A 36 -56.72 36.09 -11.86
CA GLY A 36 -56.26 37.48 -11.75
C GLY A 36 -56.00 38.11 -13.11
N PRO A 37 -55.86 39.44 -13.19
CA PRO A 37 -56.96 40.39 -13.35
C PRO A 37 -57.03 41.00 -14.76
N GLY A 38 -58.22 41.50 -15.11
CA GLY A 38 -58.59 41.93 -16.45
C GLY A 38 -57.78 43.10 -17.00
N GLU A 39 -57.48 43.02 -18.30
CA GLU A 39 -56.88 44.10 -19.06
C GLU A 39 -57.76 44.47 -20.26
N ARG A 40 -58.08 45.76 -20.32
CA ARG A 40 -58.97 46.42 -21.28
C ARG A 40 -58.42 46.24 -22.69
N ARG A 41 -59.25 45.73 -23.61
CA ARG A 41 -58.97 45.79 -25.05
C ARG A 41 -60.08 46.52 -25.80
N SER A 42 -59.64 47.46 -26.61
CA SER A 42 -60.40 48.42 -27.41
C SER A 42 -61.36 47.77 -28.40
N LYS A 43 -62.50 48.41 -28.68
CA LYS A 43 -63.49 48.04 -29.73
C LYS A 43 -63.00 48.51 -31.12
N PRO A 44 -63.45 47.87 -32.22
CA PRO A 44 -64.63 48.43 -32.92
C PRO A 44 -65.66 47.39 -33.47
N LYS A 45 -66.89 47.92 -33.62
CA LYS A 45 -68.10 47.61 -34.45
C LYS A 45 -68.03 46.38 -35.39
N TRP A 46 -69.06 45.54 -35.59
CA TRP A 46 -70.47 45.82 -35.88
C TRP A 46 -71.35 44.55 -35.73
N ASN A 47 -72.60 44.74 -35.29
CA ASN A 47 -73.89 44.12 -35.66
C ASN A 47 -74.07 42.59 -35.89
N LEU A 48 -75.08 42.06 -35.16
CA LEU A 48 -76.36 41.49 -35.65
C LEU A 48 -76.66 40.02 -35.30
N PHE A 49 -77.88 39.83 -34.77
CA PHE A 49 -78.69 38.61 -34.64
C PHE A 49 -78.13 37.44 -33.81
N ALA A 50 -78.64 37.26 -32.58
CA ALA A 50 -79.81 36.44 -32.26
C ALA A 50 -79.57 34.93 -32.39
N ARG A 51 -79.59 34.24 -31.25
CA ARG A 51 -80.60 33.22 -30.95
C ARG A 51 -80.43 32.66 -29.54
N LEU A 52 -81.57 32.43 -28.93
CA LEU A 52 -81.77 31.85 -27.60
C LEU A 52 -81.16 30.45 -27.51
N ALA A 53 -80.43 30.19 -26.43
CA ALA A 53 -80.26 28.84 -25.92
C ALA A 53 -80.22 28.89 -24.39
N VAL A 54 -81.27 28.32 -23.79
CA VAL A 54 -81.40 28.01 -22.37
C VAL A 54 -80.18 27.19 -21.93
N GLN A 55 -79.44 27.69 -20.94
CA GLN A 55 -78.35 26.96 -20.28
C GLN A 55 -78.89 26.25 -19.03
N PRO A 56 -78.77 24.91 -18.92
CA PRO A 56 -79.17 24.20 -17.72
C PRO A 56 -78.10 24.35 -16.63
N ARG A 57 -78.58 24.69 -15.45
CA ARG A 57 -77.84 24.79 -14.20
C ARG A 57 -77.60 23.39 -13.62
N ARG A 58 -76.55 22.67 -14.01
CA ARG A 58 -76.10 21.45 -13.29
C ARG A 58 -74.73 20.96 -13.77
N ALA A 59 -73.65 21.19 -13.00
CA ALA A 59 -72.42 20.37 -12.95
C ALA A 59 -71.27 21.03 -12.13
N LYS A 60 -71.51 21.60 -10.94
CA LYS A 60 -70.42 22.12 -10.08
C LYS A 60 -70.18 21.34 -8.77
N ILE A 61 -71.06 20.41 -8.41
CA ILE A 61 -70.99 19.72 -7.11
C ILE A 61 -70.16 18.42 -7.18
N HIS A 62 -70.04 17.79 -8.36
CA HIS A 62 -69.30 16.52 -8.49
C HIS A 62 -67.78 16.67 -8.52
N THR A 63 -67.24 17.80 -8.99
CA THR A 63 -65.79 17.99 -9.13
C THR A 63 -65.08 18.31 -7.82
N SER A 64 -65.71 19.06 -6.91
CA SER A 64 -65.11 19.40 -5.61
C SER A 64 -65.00 18.21 -4.65
N LEU A 65 -65.97 17.29 -4.69
CA LEU A 65 -65.95 16.06 -3.88
C LEU A 65 -64.89 15.05 -4.36
N LEU A 66 -64.69 14.95 -5.68
CA LEU A 66 -63.64 14.10 -6.27
C LEU A 66 -62.23 14.64 -5.95
N SER A 67 -62.03 15.96 -5.97
CA SER A 67 -60.75 16.56 -5.60
C SER A 67 -60.40 16.37 -4.12
N LEU A 68 -61.39 16.48 -3.22
CA LEU A 68 -61.18 16.26 -1.79
C LEU A 68 -60.80 14.80 -1.49
N ALA A 69 -61.45 13.85 -2.17
CA ALA A 69 -61.17 12.42 -2.02
C ALA A 69 -59.75 12.04 -2.47
N VAL A 70 -59.26 12.64 -3.57
CA VAL A 70 -57.89 12.42 -4.06
C VAL A 70 -56.86 12.98 -3.08
N VAL A 71 -57.07 14.19 -2.54
CA VAL A 71 -56.14 14.80 -1.58
C VAL A 71 -56.08 14.01 -0.28
N CYS A 72 -57.22 13.57 0.25
CA CYS A 72 -57.26 12.73 1.45
C CYS A 72 -56.58 11.37 1.22
N SER A 73 -56.71 10.78 0.03
CA SER A 73 -56.08 9.49 -0.29
C SER A 73 -54.56 9.59 -0.40
N ILE A 74 -54.04 10.67 -0.99
CA ILE A 74 -52.60 10.94 -1.06
C ILE A 74 -52.03 11.21 0.33
N ALA A 75 -52.72 12.02 1.15
CA ALA A 75 -52.30 12.30 2.51
C ALA A 75 -52.23 11.02 3.35
N ALA A 76 -53.25 10.16 3.27
CA ALA A 76 -53.28 8.87 3.98
C ALA A 76 -52.11 7.95 3.57
N LEU A 77 -51.80 7.91 2.27
CA LEU A 77 -50.72 7.06 1.74
C LEU A 77 -49.32 7.55 2.16
N VAL A 78 -49.13 8.87 2.21
CA VAL A 78 -47.88 9.48 2.72
C VAL A 78 -47.73 9.22 4.21
N THR A 79 -48.78 9.38 5.02
CA THR A 79 -48.71 9.03 6.45
C THR A 79 -48.44 7.55 6.67
N ALA A 80 -49.02 6.66 5.88
CA ALA A 80 -48.75 5.23 6.00
C ALA A 80 -47.27 4.92 5.71
N VAL A 81 -46.70 5.48 4.64
CA VAL A 81 -45.28 5.28 4.27
C VAL A 81 -44.32 5.92 5.28
N CYS A 82 -44.64 7.09 5.83
CA CYS A 82 -43.78 7.77 6.81
C CYS A 82 -43.89 7.21 8.24
N LEU A 83 -44.97 6.51 8.58
CA LEU A 83 -45.19 5.93 9.91
C LEU A 83 -44.89 4.43 9.97
N PHE A 84 -44.47 3.79 8.86
CA PHE A 84 -43.96 2.42 8.93
C PHE A 84 -42.67 2.41 9.75
N PRO A 85 -42.65 1.78 10.94
CA PRO A 85 -41.43 1.65 11.71
C PRO A 85 -40.53 0.68 10.93
N GLN A 86 -39.40 1.18 10.43
CA GLN A 86 -38.31 0.32 10.00
C GLN A 86 -37.72 -0.35 11.25
N THR A 87 -38.37 -1.41 11.75
CA THR A 87 -37.71 -2.37 12.62
C THR A 87 -36.84 -3.27 11.74
N ALA A 88 -35.81 -2.67 11.14
CA ALA A 88 -34.65 -3.42 10.70
C ALA A 88 -33.75 -3.55 11.92
N THR A 89 -33.94 -4.62 12.69
CA THR A 89 -32.90 -5.10 13.61
C THR A 89 -31.61 -5.19 12.79
N PRO A 90 -30.52 -4.50 13.15
CA PRO A 90 -29.26 -4.69 12.46
C PRO A 90 -28.88 -6.15 12.69
N ALA A 91 -29.06 -6.99 11.67
CA ALA A 91 -28.35 -8.25 11.63
C ALA A 91 -26.88 -7.85 11.68
N GLN A 92 -26.23 -8.16 12.80
CA GLN A 92 -24.82 -7.91 13.01
C GLN A 92 -24.08 -8.76 11.99
N GLN A 93 -23.87 -8.20 10.78
CA GLN A 93 -22.97 -8.77 9.81
C GLN A 93 -21.62 -8.89 10.55
N PRO A 94 -21.00 -10.08 10.55
CA PRO A 94 -19.63 -10.20 10.97
C PRO A 94 -18.85 -9.10 10.26
N ALA A 95 -18.13 -8.28 11.01
CA ALA A 95 -17.29 -7.25 10.42
C ALA A 95 -16.48 -7.92 9.28
N PRO A 96 -16.40 -7.30 8.09
CA PRO A 96 -15.53 -7.83 7.05
C PRO A 96 -14.15 -8.06 7.70
N PRO A 97 -13.50 -9.21 7.45
CA PRO A 97 -12.18 -9.45 7.98
C PRO A 97 -11.30 -8.23 7.65
N PRO A 98 -10.42 -7.81 8.57
CA PRO A 98 -9.54 -6.68 8.30
C PRO A 98 -8.86 -6.90 6.94
N PRO A 99 -8.73 -5.86 6.10
CA PRO A 99 -8.10 -6.01 4.80
C PRO A 99 -6.74 -6.69 5.01
N ARG A 100 -6.52 -7.82 4.33
CA ARG A 100 -5.22 -8.48 4.35
C ARG A 100 -4.22 -7.47 3.80
N VAL A 101 -3.28 -7.05 4.66
CA VAL A 101 -2.24 -6.09 4.30
C VAL A 101 -1.32 -6.77 3.29
N VAL A 102 -1.62 -6.59 2.01
CA VAL A 102 -0.67 -6.85 0.93
C VAL A 102 0.35 -5.71 0.99
N ALA A 103 1.64 -6.03 0.98
CA ALA A 103 2.65 -4.98 0.91
C ALA A 103 2.35 -4.09 -0.31
N PRO A 104 2.47 -2.76 -0.22
CA PRO A 104 2.19 -1.84 -1.32
C PRO A 104 3.15 -1.97 -2.52
N ILE A 105 4.13 -2.87 -2.46
CA ILE A 105 5.15 -3.09 -3.49
C ILE A 105 5.21 -4.56 -3.89
N ASP A 106 5.54 -4.80 -5.16
CA ASP A 106 5.89 -6.13 -5.64
C ASP A 106 7.30 -6.50 -5.18
N LEU A 107 7.41 -7.56 -4.39
CA LEU A 107 8.69 -8.10 -3.94
C LEU A 107 9.09 -9.26 -4.87
N PRO A 108 10.37 -9.35 -5.27
CA PRO A 108 10.86 -10.53 -5.98
C PRO A 108 10.64 -11.79 -5.17
N PHE A 109 10.28 -12.87 -5.88
CA PHE A 109 10.19 -14.21 -5.30
C PHE A 109 11.49 -14.61 -4.60
N ALA A 110 11.37 -15.25 -3.45
CA ALA A 110 12.46 -15.99 -2.80
C ALA A 110 11.95 -17.33 -2.23
N SER A 111 12.83 -18.34 -2.23
CA SER A 111 12.54 -19.67 -1.69
C SER A 111 12.84 -19.80 -0.20
N ALA A 112 13.67 -18.90 0.35
CA ALA A 112 14.06 -18.87 1.75
C ALA A 112 14.35 -17.43 2.21
N ALA A 113 14.19 -17.19 3.50
CA ALA A 113 14.67 -15.99 4.17
C ALA A 113 16.20 -16.03 4.24
N GLY A 114 16.85 -14.95 3.80
CA GLY A 114 18.31 -14.91 3.77
C GLY A 114 18.86 -13.79 2.91
N PRO A 115 20.20 -13.75 2.74
CA PRO A 115 20.85 -12.67 2.02
C PRO A 115 20.36 -12.56 0.58
N GLY A 116 20.00 -11.35 0.17
CA GLY A 116 19.50 -11.05 -1.17
C GLY A 116 17.99 -11.17 -1.33
N ALA A 117 17.25 -11.71 -0.35
CA ALA A 117 15.79 -11.75 -0.41
C ALA A 117 15.20 -10.33 -0.36
N GLY A 118 14.22 -10.02 -1.21
CA GLY A 118 13.47 -8.78 -1.13
C GLY A 118 12.58 -8.78 0.13
N ILE A 119 12.60 -7.67 0.87
CA ILE A 119 11.79 -7.47 2.08
C ILE A 119 10.99 -6.17 1.98
N TYR A 120 9.81 -6.18 2.57
CA TYR A 120 9.03 -4.97 2.81
C TYR A 120 8.97 -4.69 4.31
N VAL A 121 9.32 -3.47 4.69
CA VAL A 121 9.26 -2.99 6.07
C VAL A 121 8.03 -2.10 6.20
N ASP A 122 7.05 -2.55 6.98
CA ASP A 122 5.81 -1.86 7.31
C ASP A 122 6.03 -1.07 8.61
N TYR A 123 6.09 0.26 8.51
CA TYR A 123 6.50 1.13 9.62
C TYR A 123 5.50 1.06 10.77
N ALA A 124 6.02 0.95 12.00
CA ALA A 124 5.17 0.82 13.19
C ALA A 124 4.34 2.08 13.46
N ASP A 125 4.81 3.26 13.04
CA ASP A 125 4.08 4.52 13.09
C ASP A 125 2.89 4.63 12.10
N GLY A 126 2.73 3.68 11.18
CA GLY A 126 1.68 3.68 10.16
C GLY A 126 1.90 4.70 9.03
N SER A 127 3.09 5.30 8.93
CA SER A 127 3.45 6.26 7.88
C SER A 127 3.68 5.62 6.49
N GLY A 128 3.45 4.31 6.38
CA GLY A 128 3.67 3.49 5.20
C GLY A 128 4.80 2.50 5.42
N GLY A 129 5.67 2.34 4.44
CA GLY A 129 6.79 1.41 4.54
C GLY A 129 7.73 1.51 3.34
N MET A 130 8.78 0.70 3.33
CA MET A 130 9.72 0.67 2.19
C MET A 130 10.20 -0.73 1.83
N GLY A 131 10.56 -0.88 0.56
CA GLY A 131 11.25 -2.06 0.06
C GLY A 131 12.75 -1.97 0.30
N CYS A 132 13.31 -3.03 0.85
CA CYS A 132 14.73 -3.22 1.07
C CYS A 132 15.14 -4.64 0.71
N THR A 133 16.42 -4.94 0.82
CA THR A 133 16.98 -6.28 0.67
C THR A 133 17.45 -6.80 2.03
N ALA A 134 17.18 -8.06 2.32
CA ALA A 134 17.77 -8.78 3.44
C ALA A 134 19.27 -8.98 3.23
N GLY A 135 20.07 -8.68 4.26
CA GLY A 135 21.50 -8.95 4.31
C GLY A 135 21.77 -10.32 4.96
N PHE A 136 22.79 -10.40 5.80
CA PHE A 136 23.25 -11.69 6.32
C PHE A 136 22.37 -12.27 7.41
N LEU A 137 22.14 -13.59 7.35
CA LEU A 137 21.56 -14.34 8.47
C LEU A 137 22.54 -14.39 9.63
N VAL A 138 22.00 -14.26 10.84
CA VAL A 138 22.75 -14.27 12.09
C VAL A 138 21.97 -15.02 13.17
N HIS A 139 22.69 -15.49 14.18
CA HIS A 139 22.11 -15.89 15.46
C HIS A 139 22.49 -14.87 16.53
N THR A 140 21.52 -14.53 17.38
CA THR A 140 21.78 -13.77 18.61
C THR A 140 22.53 -14.62 19.63
N SER A 141 23.07 -14.00 20.67
CA SER A 141 23.65 -14.71 21.82
C SER A 141 22.69 -15.69 22.51
N SER A 142 21.38 -15.46 22.39
CA SER A 142 20.33 -16.36 22.89
C SER A 142 19.91 -17.44 21.87
N GLY A 143 20.60 -17.55 20.73
CA GLY A 143 20.31 -18.51 19.65
C GLY A 143 19.13 -18.14 18.74
N ARG A 144 18.52 -16.96 18.88
CA ARG A 144 17.41 -16.55 18.00
C ARG A 144 17.95 -16.23 16.62
N ALA A 145 17.25 -16.66 15.58
CA ALA A 145 17.60 -16.29 14.20
C ALA A 145 17.24 -14.83 13.93
N GLY A 146 18.10 -14.17 13.16
CA GLY A 146 17.92 -12.79 12.71
C GLY A 146 18.53 -12.55 11.35
N ILE A 147 18.21 -11.40 10.76
CA ILE A 147 18.75 -10.92 9.49
C ILE A 147 19.28 -9.51 9.70
N LEU A 148 20.53 -9.28 9.32
CA LEU A 148 21.08 -7.93 9.19
C LEU A 148 20.53 -7.25 7.94
N THR A 149 20.23 -5.96 8.02
CA THR A 149 19.83 -5.11 6.88
C THR A 149 20.19 -3.66 7.19
N ALA A 150 19.92 -2.72 6.29
CA ALA A 150 20.23 -1.31 6.54
C ALA A 150 19.31 -0.74 7.62
N GLY A 151 19.85 0.11 8.50
CA GLY A 151 19.08 0.72 9.57
C GLY A 151 18.05 1.71 9.05
N HIS A 152 18.38 2.45 7.99
CA HIS A 152 17.45 3.39 7.34
C HIS A 152 16.24 2.70 6.69
N CYS A 153 16.24 1.37 6.57
CA CYS A 153 15.05 0.61 6.15
C CYS A 153 13.93 0.65 7.21
N ASN A 154 14.24 1.12 8.42
CA ASN A 154 13.33 1.26 9.53
C ASN A 154 13.34 2.70 10.07
N ARG A 155 12.30 3.05 10.81
CA ARG A 155 12.30 4.26 11.64
C ARG A 155 13.18 4.03 12.88
N PRO A 156 14.02 5.01 13.26
CA PRO A 156 14.83 4.90 14.47
C PRO A 156 13.98 4.59 15.71
N GLY A 157 14.35 3.53 16.43
CA GLY A 157 13.67 3.10 17.67
C GLY A 157 12.36 2.34 17.49
N GLU A 158 11.90 2.10 16.26
CA GLU A 158 10.65 1.38 16.01
C GLU A 158 10.86 -0.12 15.80
N ARG A 159 9.80 -0.90 16.08
CA ARG A 159 9.75 -2.35 15.85
C ARG A 159 8.92 -2.70 14.61
N SER A 160 9.26 -2.08 13.48
CA SER A 160 8.52 -2.25 12.23
C SER A 160 8.47 -3.72 11.79
N LYS A 161 7.33 -4.12 11.23
CA LYS A 161 7.07 -5.49 10.78
C LYS A 161 7.71 -5.70 9.41
N VAL A 162 8.31 -6.87 9.20
CA VAL A 162 8.99 -7.22 7.95
C VAL A 162 8.30 -8.39 7.29
N THR A 163 8.04 -8.27 5.99
CA THR A 163 7.46 -9.35 5.16
C THR A 163 8.33 -9.66 3.95
N MET A 164 8.14 -10.85 3.37
CA MET A 164 8.82 -11.29 2.14
C MET A 164 7.88 -12.05 1.20
N ASN A 165 8.19 -12.03 -0.10
CA ASN A 165 7.50 -12.86 -1.09
C ASN A 165 8.06 -14.28 -1.09
N LEU A 166 7.60 -15.10 -0.14
CA LEU A 166 7.92 -16.52 -0.09
C LEU A 166 7.14 -17.26 -1.16
N GLY A 167 7.84 -17.95 -2.05
CA GLY A 167 7.17 -18.88 -2.96
C GLY A 167 6.36 -18.21 -4.08
N GLY A 168 6.30 -16.88 -4.16
CA GLY A 168 5.42 -16.18 -5.11
C GLY A 168 3.97 -16.11 -4.62
N VAL A 169 3.75 -16.41 -3.34
CA VAL A 169 2.41 -16.60 -2.77
C VAL A 169 2.00 -15.36 -1.98
N LEU A 170 0.76 -14.90 -2.25
CA LEU A 170 0.10 -13.87 -1.48
C LEU A 170 -0.88 -14.48 -0.45
N PRO A 171 -1.02 -13.88 0.75
CA PRO A 171 -0.26 -12.72 1.25
C PRO A 171 1.21 -13.07 1.51
N TYR A 172 2.09 -12.07 1.45
CA TYR A 172 3.50 -12.23 1.78
C TYR A 172 3.68 -12.77 3.21
N ALA A 173 4.68 -13.64 3.37
CA ALA A 173 5.03 -14.22 4.65
C ALA A 173 5.63 -13.15 5.57
N THR A 174 5.23 -13.15 6.83
CA THR A 174 5.82 -12.27 7.84
C THR A 174 7.11 -12.89 8.34
N LEU A 175 8.23 -12.18 8.22
CA LEU A 175 9.52 -12.63 8.73
C LEU A 175 9.67 -12.36 10.23
N GLY A 176 9.21 -11.20 10.67
CA GLY A 176 9.33 -10.77 12.06
C GLY A 176 9.38 -9.26 12.19
N THR A 177 10.18 -8.76 13.13
CA THR A 177 10.26 -7.32 13.46
C THR A 177 11.70 -6.84 13.61
N PHE A 178 11.94 -5.55 13.36
CA PHE A 178 13.20 -4.91 13.77
C PHE A 178 13.35 -4.98 15.29
N SER A 179 14.48 -5.50 15.75
CA SER A 179 14.88 -5.53 17.16
C SER A 179 15.94 -4.51 17.49
N GLU A 180 16.80 -4.16 16.52
CA GLU A 180 17.81 -3.10 16.64
C GLU A 180 17.79 -2.23 15.39
N THR A 181 18.05 -0.93 15.55
CA THR A 181 18.13 0.02 14.44
C THR A 181 19.09 1.14 14.77
N VAL A 182 20.08 1.33 13.90
CA VAL A 182 21.02 2.45 13.93
C VAL A 182 20.98 3.10 12.56
N SER A 183 20.55 4.37 12.51
CA SER A 183 20.52 5.17 11.29
C SER A 183 20.91 6.60 11.65
N GLU A 184 22.21 6.88 11.58
CA GLU A 184 22.81 8.15 12.05
C GLU A 184 22.96 9.19 10.94
N GLY A 185 22.65 8.80 9.69
CA GLY A 185 22.70 9.67 8.51
C GLY A 185 23.42 9.01 7.33
N VAL A 186 23.77 9.83 6.33
CA VAL A 186 24.29 9.36 5.02
C VAL A 186 25.72 9.83 4.73
N HIS A 187 26.38 10.48 5.70
CA HIS A 187 27.70 11.07 5.53
C HIS A 187 28.77 10.36 6.38
N ASP A 188 30.01 10.42 5.91
CA ASP A 188 31.20 9.98 6.65
C ASP A 188 31.03 8.59 7.30
N GLU A 189 31.32 8.50 8.61
CA GLU A 189 31.25 7.30 9.44
C GLU A 189 29.89 7.08 10.11
N GLN A 190 28.87 7.91 9.82
CA GLN A 190 27.52 7.72 10.38
C GLN A 190 27.02 6.31 10.08
N HIS A 191 26.64 5.59 11.14
CA HIS A 191 26.29 4.18 11.05
C HIS A 191 24.89 3.95 10.50
N ASP A 192 24.76 2.85 9.79
CA ASP A 192 23.51 2.46 9.14
C ASP A 192 23.37 0.93 9.12
N ILE A 193 22.76 0.38 10.17
CA ILE A 193 22.58 -1.05 10.36
C ILE A 193 21.29 -1.32 11.13
N GLY A 194 20.62 -2.40 10.81
CA GLY A 194 19.47 -2.91 11.52
C GLY A 194 19.56 -4.42 11.71
N LEU A 195 18.90 -4.89 12.76
CA LEU A 195 18.69 -6.31 13.02
C LEU A 195 17.19 -6.59 13.00
N ILE A 196 16.78 -7.48 12.12
CA ILE A 196 15.45 -8.06 12.10
C ILE A 196 15.52 -9.36 12.89
N THR A 197 14.71 -9.50 13.92
CA THR A 197 14.52 -10.80 14.57
C THR A 197 13.49 -11.60 13.79
N LEU A 198 13.79 -12.88 13.50
CA LEU A 198 12.87 -13.78 12.81
C LEU A 198 11.88 -14.39 13.81
N ASP A 199 10.81 -13.65 14.10
CA ASP A 199 9.74 -14.02 15.03
C ASP A 199 8.33 -13.99 14.42
N GLY A 200 8.25 -14.04 13.08
CA GLY A 200 7.02 -14.18 12.33
C GLY A 200 6.68 -15.63 11.97
N ASP A 201 6.24 -15.81 10.72
CA ASP A 201 5.91 -17.10 10.14
C ASP A 201 7.14 -18.02 10.06
N ASN A 202 6.91 -19.33 10.08
CA ASN A 202 7.98 -20.32 9.92
C ASN A 202 8.40 -20.42 8.44
N VAL A 203 9.38 -19.62 8.05
CA VAL A 203 9.93 -19.56 6.69
C VAL A 203 11.27 -20.31 6.62
N PRO A 204 11.52 -21.12 5.56
CA PRO A 204 12.84 -21.72 5.34
C PRO A 204 13.95 -20.66 5.35
N GLN A 205 15.11 -20.98 5.93
CA GLN A 205 16.25 -20.06 6.02
C GLN A 205 17.40 -20.59 5.16
N SER A 206 18.14 -19.68 4.50
CA SER A 206 19.34 -20.02 3.74
C SER A 206 20.41 -18.97 3.94
N SER A 207 21.62 -19.40 4.32
CA SER A 207 22.79 -18.52 4.42
C SER A 207 23.37 -18.13 3.06
N ALA A 208 22.92 -18.76 1.97
CA ALA A 208 23.42 -18.47 0.63
C ALA A 208 22.84 -17.17 0.06
N ILE A 209 23.67 -16.36 -0.59
CA ILE A 209 23.21 -15.16 -1.31
C ILE A 209 22.24 -15.59 -2.40
N ALA A 210 21.06 -14.97 -2.42
CA ALA A 210 19.94 -15.30 -3.30
C ALA A 210 19.62 -16.81 -3.32
N SER A 211 19.82 -17.50 -2.19
CA SER A 211 19.65 -18.96 -2.04
C SER A 211 20.53 -19.83 -2.95
N SER A 212 21.58 -19.29 -3.57
CA SER A 212 22.41 -20.02 -4.53
C SER A 212 23.92 -19.97 -4.23
N LEU A 213 24.44 -18.87 -3.70
CA LEU A 213 25.87 -18.67 -3.49
C LEU A 213 26.24 -18.82 -2.00
N PRO A 214 26.88 -19.92 -1.58
CA PRO A 214 27.10 -20.22 -0.16
C PRO A 214 28.01 -19.20 0.53
N VAL A 215 27.55 -18.67 1.67
CA VAL A 215 28.39 -17.83 2.55
C VAL A 215 29.20 -18.74 3.48
N SER A 216 30.52 -18.77 3.35
CA SER A 216 31.40 -19.66 4.12
C SER A 216 32.05 -18.98 5.33
N GLY A 217 32.00 -17.65 5.40
CA GLY A 217 32.65 -16.91 6.47
C GLY A 217 32.34 -15.41 6.44
N VAL A 218 33.09 -14.65 7.24
CA VAL A 218 33.04 -13.19 7.28
C VAL A 218 34.42 -12.67 6.92
N ALA A 219 34.52 -11.87 5.87
CA ALA A 219 35.77 -11.40 5.29
C ALA A 219 36.53 -10.49 6.26
N SER A 220 37.83 -10.74 6.41
CA SER A 220 38.76 -9.89 7.14
C SER A 220 39.82 -9.34 6.19
N ASN A 221 40.47 -8.23 6.57
CA ASN A 221 41.63 -7.67 5.85
C ASN A 221 41.32 -7.27 4.40
N LEU A 222 40.25 -6.50 4.19
CA LEU A 222 39.94 -5.92 2.88
C LEU A 222 41.09 -5.02 2.40
N GLY A 223 41.38 -5.05 1.10
CA GLY A 223 42.40 -4.23 0.47
C GLY A 223 41.85 -3.30 -0.61
N LEU A 224 42.47 -2.13 -0.79
CA LEU A 224 42.19 -1.29 -1.95
C LEU A 224 42.47 -2.06 -3.25
N GLY A 225 41.61 -1.88 -4.25
CA GLY A 225 41.72 -2.59 -5.53
C GLY A 225 41.31 -4.07 -5.48
N GLN A 226 40.79 -4.56 -4.36
CA GLN A 226 40.13 -5.86 -4.27
C GLN A 226 38.70 -5.75 -4.82
N GLN A 227 38.21 -6.79 -5.49
CA GLN A 227 36.85 -6.81 -6.03
C GLN A 227 35.85 -7.27 -4.97
N LEU A 228 34.81 -6.47 -4.75
CA LEU A 228 33.62 -6.86 -4.01
C LEU A 228 32.43 -6.95 -4.95
N CYS A 229 31.51 -7.83 -4.61
CA CYS A 229 30.23 -7.97 -5.29
C CYS A 229 29.09 -7.69 -4.32
N LYS A 230 27.94 -7.28 -4.86
CA LYS A 230 26.72 -7.10 -4.08
C LYS A 230 25.49 -7.57 -4.84
N PHE A 231 24.46 -7.93 -4.10
CA PHE A 231 23.15 -8.30 -4.63
C PHE A 231 22.05 -7.49 -3.94
N GLY A 232 20.99 -7.14 -4.67
CA GLY A 232 19.87 -6.39 -4.14
C GLY A 232 18.60 -6.56 -4.99
N MET A 233 17.42 -6.46 -4.36
CA MET A 233 16.14 -6.63 -5.04
C MET A 233 15.86 -5.57 -6.11
N GLY A 234 16.47 -4.39 -5.98
CA GLY A 234 16.30 -3.30 -6.95
C GLY A 234 17.06 -3.56 -8.25
N SER A 235 18.28 -4.09 -8.13
CA SER A 235 19.12 -4.47 -9.28
C SER A 235 18.75 -5.85 -9.85
N GLY A 236 18.33 -6.79 -9.01
CA GLY A 236 17.93 -8.15 -9.39
C GLY A 236 19.06 -9.06 -9.87
N ALA A 237 20.30 -8.57 -9.87
CA ALA A 237 21.51 -9.27 -10.31
C ALA A 237 22.71 -8.83 -9.48
N ASP A 238 23.79 -9.60 -9.55
CA ASP A 238 25.06 -9.24 -8.95
C ASP A 238 25.71 -8.05 -9.66
N ALA A 239 26.34 -7.19 -8.87
CA ALA A 239 27.15 -6.08 -9.37
C ALA A 239 28.47 -6.04 -8.62
N CYS A 240 29.58 -6.10 -9.37
CA CYS A 240 30.92 -6.18 -8.81
C CYS A 240 31.76 -4.95 -9.18
N GLY A 241 32.69 -4.59 -8.30
CA GLY A 241 33.54 -3.43 -8.48
C GLY A 241 34.73 -3.42 -7.53
N GLN A 242 35.74 -2.63 -7.88
CA GLN A 242 36.95 -2.51 -7.07
C GLN A 242 36.71 -1.61 -5.86
N ILE A 243 37.29 -1.99 -4.71
CA ILE A 243 37.35 -1.15 -3.52
C ILE A 243 38.21 0.07 -3.82
N VAL A 244 37.68 1.26 -3.54
CA VAL A 244 38.36 2.55 -3.69
C VAL A 244 38.59 3.27 -2.36
N GLN A 245 37.87 2.88 -1.31
CA GLN A 245 38.05 3.44 0.03
C GLN A 245 37.61 2.43 1.08
N ILE A 246 38.36 2.37 2.18
CA ILE A 246 38.04 1.58 3.38
C ILE A 246 38.20 2.51 4.57
N THR A 247 37.25 2.47 5.50
CA THR A 247 37.30 3.20 6.76
C THR A 247 37.14 2.23 7.93
N GLY A 248 36.98 2.75 9.15
CA GLY A 248 36.75 1.91 10.33
C GLY A 248 35.44 1.12 10.25
N SER A 249 34.39 1.70 9.67
CA SER A 249 33.06 1.08 9.61
C SER A 249 32.54 0.81 8.21
N LYS A 250 33.19 1.31 7.15
CA LYS A 250 32.63 1.28 5.79
C LYS A 250 33.63 0.87 4.72
N VAL A 251 33.08 0.47 3.59
CA VAL A 251 33.83 0.24 2.35
C VAL A 251 33.09 0.87 1.17
N VAL A 252 33.83 1.58 0.31
CA VAL A 252 33.35 2.16 -0.95
C VAL A 252 33.94 1.36 -2.11
N PHE A 253 33.10 0.95 -3.06
CA PHE A 253 33.51 0.13 -4.20
C PHE A 253 32.73 0.50 -5.46
N LEU A 254 33.36 0.31 -6.62
CA LEU A 254 32.85 0.74 -7.93
C LEU A 254 31.82 -0.23 -8.54
N ALA A 255 30.78 -0.55 -7.78
CA ALA A 255 29.64 -1.34 -8.26
C ALA A 255 28.38 -0.48 -8.35
N SER A 256 27.59 -0.68 -9.41
CA SER A 256 26.35 0.06 -9.59
C SER A 256 25.26 -0.34 -8.58
N GLY A 257 24.43 0.61 -8.17
CA GLY A 257 23.32 0.40 -7.23
C GLY A 257 22.01 1.02 -7.69
N GLN A 258 20.90 0.50 -7.16
CA GLN A 258 19.55 1.03 -7.36
C GLN A 258 18.77 1.06 -6.05
N CYS A 259 17.73 1.89 -5.98
CA CYS A 259 16.81 1.86 -4.85
C CYS A 259 16.18 0.48 -4.69
N GLY A 260 15.99 0.05 -3.44
CA GLY A 260 15.60 -1.31 -3.07
C GLY A 260 16.79 -2.22 -2.76
N ASP A 261 18.00 -1.91 -3.23
CA ASP A 261 19.19 -2.70 -2.88
C ASP A 261 19.67 -2.48 -1.44
N SER A 262 19.18 -1.44 -0.76
CA SER A 262 19.50 -1.13 0.63
C SER A 262 19.34 -2.36 1.52
N GLY A 263 20.35 -2.61 2.37
CA GLY A 263 20.46 -3.78 3.23
C GLY A 263 21.00 -5.04 2.55
N GLY A 264 21.10 -5.05 1.22
CA GLY A 264 21.55 -6.21 0.46
C GLY A 264 23.00 -6.59 0.77
N PRO A 265 23.35 -7.88 0.63
CA PRO A 265 24.67 -8.37 1.00
C PRO A 265 25.75 -7.84 0.07
N VAL A 266 26.86 -7.42 0.66
CA VAL A 266 28.15 -7.18 0.02
C VAL A 266 29.10 -8.27 0.45
N TYR A 267 29.75 -8.91 -0.52
CA TYR A 267 30.51 -10.13 -0.30
C TYR A 267 31.76 -10.18 -1.18
N LEU A 268 32.70 -11.04 -0.75
CA LEU A 268 33.95 -11.33 -1.42
C LEU A 268 33.93 -12.78 -1.91
N TYR A 269 34.28 -13.02 -3.17
CA TYR A 269 34.47 -14.38 -3.67
C TYR A 269 35.74 -15.01 -3.11
N GLU A 270 35.60 -16.24 -2.61
CA GLU A 270 36.69 -17.08 -2.16
C GLU A 270 37.17 -18.00 -3.30
N LYS A 271 38.40 -18.52 -3.16
CA LYS A 271 39.01 -19.39 -4.19
C LYS A 271 38.27 -20.71 -4.40
N ASP A 272 37.50 -21.16 -3.41
CA ASP A 272 36.72 -22.39 -3.45
C ASP A 272 35.32 -22.22 -4.06
N GLY A 273 34.99 -21.01 -4.54
CA GLY A 273 33.69 -20.69 -5.13
C GLY A 273 32.60 -20.32 -4.12
N THR A 274 32.89 -20.33 -2.82
CA THR A 274 32.03 -19.74 -1.79
C THR A 274 32.26 -18.24 -1.69
N VAL A 275 31.53 -17.57 -0.80
CA VAL A 275 31.74 -16.16 -0.50
C VAL A 275 31.90 -15.87 0.98
N SER A 276 32.68 -14.84 1.29
CA SER A 276 32.74 -14.27 2.62
C SER A 276 31.85 -13.03 2.72
N ALA A 277 31.09 -12.93 3.81
CA ALA A 277 30.29 -11.76 4.14
C ALA A 277 31.19 -10.54 4.44
N VAL A 278 30.92 -9.39 3.83
CA VAL A 278 31.71 -8.16 4.02
C VAL A 278 30.90 -7.10 4.75
N GLY A 279 29.73 -6.78 4.20
CA GLY A 279 28.93 -5.65 4.63
C GLY A 279 27.52 -5.69 4.09
N ILE A 280 26.68 -4.75 4.51
CA ILE A 280 25.37 -4.54 3.90
C ILE A 280 25.36 -3.23 3.12
N LEU A 281 24.64 -3.17 2.00
CA LEU A 281 24.58 -1.97 1.19
C LEU A 281 23.76 -0.89 1.90
N ILE A 282 24.33 0.30 2.09
CA ILE A 282 23.65 1.39 2.81
C ILE A 282 23.38 2.61 1.93
N ARG A 283 24.17 2.77 0.86
CA ARG A 283 23.96 3.84 -0.12
C ARG A 283 24.70 3.54 -1.42
N GLY A 284 24.32 4.26 -2.46
CA GLY A 284 25.09 4.40 -3.69
C GLY A 284 25.02 5.84 -4.17
N GLY A 285 25.94 6.23 -5.05
CA GLY A 285 25.95 7.57 -5.62
C GLY A 285 26.52 7.62 -7.02
N ASP A 286 26.34 8.77 -7.66
CA ASP A 286 26.99 9.14 -8.90
C ASP A 286 27.66 10.51 -8.68
N PRO A 287 29.00 10.62 -8.80
CA PRO A 287 29.71 11.89 -8.62
C PRO A 287 29.22 13.01 -9.55
N TYR A 288 28.67 12.67 -10.71
CA TYR A 288 28.17 13.62 -11.69
C TYR A 288 26.71 14.00 -11.46
N THR A 289 25.94 13.17 -10.74
CA THR A 289 24.51 13.41 -10.44
C THR A 289 24.16 13.11 -8.97
N PRO A 290 24.78 13.83 -8.00
CA PRO A 290 24.71 13.48 -6.57
C PRO A 290 23.31 13.54 -5.95
N LYS A 291 22.32 14.11 -6.63
CA LYS A 291 20.93 14.25 -6.18
C LYS A 291 19.92 13.45 -7.01
N ALA A 292 20.38 12.46 -7.78
CA ALA A 292 19.49 11.67 -8.63
C ALA A 292 18.47 10.83 -7.84
N GLY A 293 18.75 10.53 -6.57
CA GLY A 293 17.90 9.66 -5.75
C GLY A 293 17.67 8.32 -6.47
N CYS A 294 16.41 7.89 -6.55
CA CYS A 294 16.04 6.67 -7.26
C CYS A 294 15.91 6.83 -8.78
N ALA A 295 16.07 8.03 -9.34
CA ALA A 295 15.87 8.28 -10.76
C ALA A 295 17.03 7.81 -11.64
N ALA A 296 18.21 7.55 -11.05
CA ALA A 296 19.38 7.06 -11.78
C ALA A 296 20.07 5.92 -11.03
N ARG A 297 20.82 5.10 -11.79
CA ARG A 297 21.71 4.08 -11.21
C ARG A 297 22.93 4.75 -10.59
N ALA A 298 23.27 4.35 -9.37
CA ALA A 298 24.54 4.70 -8.77
C ALA A 298 25.70 4.11 -9.57
N LYS A 299 26.85 4.80 -9.55
CA LYS A 299 28.13 4.38 -10.16
C LYS A 299 29.08 3.75 -9.14
N PHE A 300 28.89 4.04 -7.86
CA PHE A 300 29.58 3.40 -6.76
C PHE A 300 28.59 3.04 -5.66
N SER A 301 29.01 2.11 -4.81
CA SER A 301 28.25 1.59 -3.68
C SER A 301 29.06 1.79 -2.40
N VAL A 302 28.35 1.97 -1.28
CA VAL A 302 28.94 2.01 0.06
C VAL A 302 28.26 0.98 0.92
N ALA A 303 29.06 0.20 1.64
CA ALA A 303 28.58 -0.80 2.57
C ALA A 303 29.00 -0.48 4.01
N GLU A 304 28.10 -0.74 4.95
CA GLU A 304 28.44 -0.86 6.38
C GLU A 304 29.07 -2.24 6.61
N LEU A 305 30.25 -2.28 7.20
CA LEU A 305 30.94 -3.54 7.51
C LEU A 305 30.16 -4.31 8.57
N VAL A 306 29.90 -5.61 8.34
CA VAL A 306 29.10 -6.39 9.31
C VAL A 306 29.90 -6.83 10.53
N ARG A 307 31.21 -7.08 10.40
CA ARG A 307 32.03 -7.64 11.50
C ARG A 307 31.98 -6.79 12.78
N PRO A 308 32.16 -5.45 12.74
CA PRO A 308 32.03 -4.62 13.95
C PRO A 308 30.68 -4.77 14.66
N TRP A 309 29.60 -5.01 13.91
CA TRP A 309 28.26 -5.18 14.47
C TRP A 309 27.99 -6.59 14.98
N LEU A 310 28.57 -7.60 14.34
CA LEU A 310 28.58 -8.96 14.89
C LEU A 310 29.24 -8.97 16.27
N ASP A 311 30.37 -8.28 16.41
CA ASP A 311 31.09 -8.18 17.68
C ASP A 311 30.29 -7.36 18.71
N LYS A 312 29.82 -6.16 18.32
CA LYS A 312 29.10 -5.22 19.20
C LYS A 312 27.77 -5.75 19.70
N TRP A 313 27.03 -6.49 18.87
CA TRP A 313 25.73 -7.06 19.22
C TRP A 313 25.79 -8.53 19.63
N HIS A 314 27.00 -9.10 19.75
CA HIS A 314 27.22 -10.50 20.10
C HIS A 314 26.43 -11.47 19.21
N LEU A 315 26.54 -11.25 17.90
CA LEU A 315 25.89 -12.05 16.87
C LEU A 315 26.89 -12.99 16.21
N THR A 316 26.40 -14.17 15.83
CA THR A 316 27.16 -15.14 15.04
C THR A 316 26.58 -15.19 13.63
N ALA A 317 27.39 -14.95 12.60
CA ALA A 317 26.95 -15.12 11.22
C ALA A 317 26.60 -16.59 10.93
N VAL A 318 25.47 -16.82 10.27
CA VAL A 318 25.10 -18.16 9.80
C VAL A 318 25.83 -18.42 8.49
N THR A 319 26.70 -19.42 8.48
CA THR A 319 27.47 -19.83 7.30
C THR A 319 26.99 -21.18 6.78
N ALA A 320 27.28 -21.47 5.52
CA ALA A 320 27.15 -22.81 4.98
C ALA A 320 28.05 -23.79 5.76
N PRO A 321 27.63 -25.07 5.88
CA PRO A 321 28.50 -26.10 6.43
C PRO A 321 29.81 -26.16 5.64
N ALA A 322 30.93 -26.36 6.34
CA ALA A 322 32.20 -26.61 5.66
C ALA A 322 32.05 -27.85 4.76
N SER A 323 32.42 -27.73 3.49
CA SER A 323 32.50 -28.90 2.61
C SER A 323 33.43 -29.94 3.24
N PRO A 324 33.05 -31.24 3.29
CA PRO A 324 33.97 -32.29 3.69
C PRO A 324 35.23 -32.22 2.82
N ARG A 325 36.39 -32.13 3.46
CA ARG A 325 37.69 -32.23 2.78
C ARG A 325 37.99 -33.65 2.37
#